data_AF-A0A2A2D888-F1
#
_entry.id   AF-A0A2A2D888-F1
#
_cell.length_a   1.000
_cell.length_b   1.000
_cell.length_c   1.000
_cell.angle_alpha   90.00
_cell.angle_beta   90.00
_cell.angle_gamma   90.00
#
_symmetry.space_group_name_H-M   'P 1'
#
loop_
_entity.id
_entity.type
_entity.pdbx_description
1 polymer ?
#
loop_
_entity_poly.entity_id
_entity_poly.type
_entity_poly.pdbx_seq_one_letter_code
_entity_poly.pdbx_strand_id
1 'polypeptide(L)'
;MPEPPLRAPGRDSGPPPPAPGPEADCFSLGATLLHATSGINPVLAADTPPGRPAGERLAALVEAAARDCPALRTLAPLVLGLTADGPARWPLEKAAAFLRAEPDAGDAGAEAPPAHDTLRGPAFPSHRLHRLLHDGLAHLAATLTPSGEYLWPPPRSLPYGDPCNVQLGAAGVLAVLDRAVRSGAYPEAAPVLRTAAHWLDERLTLPSRILPGLYFGRSGAVWALHDAARTLGDRALAGRAREYALRIPLDWHDPDICHGLAGAGLAQLRLWRTTGDPRFADRASECADRVLRLTTRPGVRGVDWPLGPGHRAELAGSASYGFGHGVAGHAAFLLAVGRDLGRPELVDIAAAGGHALCAVAEREGDAARWPKGPGRTERMGLDFWCHGASGIGTLLVRLWRATGEPAFREYAERAAVAVHRDRWRLGPGTCHGVAGNAHLLLDLAGATGRERYRAWAAEAADCLYLRAARRDGRLLVPDETLREVHASYHVGLAGALDFLLRLAHGGDRPWLLDTAGRTSDTLKGGEDHGERGSGAARAAGDGRTDARTGDVL
;
A
#
# COMPACT_ATOMS: atom_id res chain seq x y z
N MET A 1 -25.96 -29.21 9.61
CA MET A 1 -25.37 -30.14 8.62
C MET A 1 -23.89 -30.24 8.93
N PRO A 2 -23.36 -31.38 9.36
CA PRO A 2 -21.94 -31.51 9.69
C PRO A 2 -21.10 -31.41 8.39
N GLU A 3 -19.97 -30.72 8.47
CA GLU A 3 -19.04 -30.49 7.37
C GLU A 3 -18.52 -31.82 6.78
N PRO A 4 -18.34 -31.91 5.45
CA PRO A 4 -17.66 -33.05 4.84
C PRO A 4 -16.16 -32.99 5.16
N PRO A 5 -15.49 -34.14 5.35
CA PRO A 5 -14.06 -34.16 5.60
C PRO A 5 -13.30 -33.64 4.37
N LEU A 6 -12.30 -32.79 4.63
CA LEU A 6 -11.29 -32.36 3.67
C LEU A 6 -10.75 -33.57 2.89
N ARG A 7 -11.19 -33.71 1.63
CA ARG A 7 -10.56 -34.65 0.70
C ARG A 7 -9.15 -34.14 0.44
N ALA A 8 -8.15 -34.93 0.81
CA ALA A 8 -6.77 -34.72 0.42
C ALA A 8 -6.69 -34.60 -1.12
N PRO A 9 -5.98 -33.59 -1.67
CA PRO A 9 -5.79 -33.50 -3.11
C PRO A 9 -5.09 -34.77 -3.60
N GLY A 10 -5.54 -35.26 -4.77
CA GLY A 10 -5.10 -36.52 -5.35
C GLY A 10 -3.59 -36.67 -5.29
N ARG A 11 -3.14 -37.76 -4.67
CA ARG A 11 -1.76 -38.23 -4.80
C ARG A 11 -1.54 -38.52 -6.28
N ASP A 12 -0.67 -37.74 -6.92
CA ASP A 12 -0.01 -38.17 -8.14
C ASP A 12 0.55 -39.58 -7.89
N SER A 13 0.09 -40.54 -8.69
CA SER A 13 0.38 -41.97 -8.58
C SER A 13 1.78 -42.34 -9.10
N GLY A 14 2.73 -41.42 -8.96
CA GLY A 14 4.15 -41.65 -9.25
C GLY A 14 4.87 -42.29 -8.06
N PRO A 15 6.00 -42.99 -8.30
CA PRO A 15 6.92 -43.33 -7.23
C PRO A 15 7.33 -42.03 -6.50
N PRO A 16 7.47 -42.06 -5.15
CA PRO A 16 7.94 -40.90 -4.42
C PRO A 16 9.28 -40.46 -5.03
N PRO A 17 9.50 -39.15 -5.22
CA PRO A 17 10.78 -38.67 -5.71
C PRO A 17 11.91 -39.19 -4.79
N PRO A 18 13.10 -39.45 -5.33
CA PRO A 18 14.23 -39.88 -4.50
C PRO A 18 14.45 -38.88 -3.37
N ALA A 19 14.84 -39.39 -2.19
CA ALA A 19 15.17 -38.54 -1.06
C ALA A 19 16.22 -37.50 -1.50
N PRO A 20 16.05 -36.21 -1.16
CA PRO A 20 17.05 -35.20 -1.47
C PRO A 20 18.42 -35.60 -0.94
N GLY A 21 19.48 -35.36 -1.72
CA GLY A 21 20.86 -35.61 -1.30
C GLY A 21 21.38 -34.56 -0.30
N PRO A 22 22.61 -34.76 0.24
CA PRO A 22 23.21 -33.85 1.23
C PRO A 22 23.29 -32.37 0.80
N GLU A 23 23.31 -32.09 -0.51
CA GLU A 23 23.29 -30.70 -0.99
C GLU A 23 21.99 -29.98 -0.62
N ALA A 24 20.86 -30.69 -0.53
CA ALA A 24 19.58 -30.13 -0.14
C ALA A 24 19.54 -29.76 1.36
N ASP A 25 20.21 -30.55 2.21
CA ASP A 25 20.37 -30.25 3.63
C ASP A 25 21.21 -28.99 3.83
N CYS A 26 22.31 -28.86 3.08
CA CYS A 26 23.15 -27.66 3.11
C CYS A 26 22.36 -26.42 2.70
N PHE A 27 21.60 -26.50 1.60
CA PHE A 27 20.73 -25.40 1.17
C PHE A 27 19.69 -25.06 2.23
N SER A 28 19.02 -26.06 2.80
CA SER A 28 17.99 -25.88 3.82
C SER A 28 18.53 -25.23 5.09
N LEU A 29 19.75 -25.58 5.50
CA LEU A 29 20.45 -24.93 6.60
C LEU A 29 20.72 -23.46 6.29
N GLY A 30 21.26 -23.15 5.10
CA GLY A 30 21.52 -21.77 4.68
C GLY A 30 20.24 -20.92 4.61
N ALA A 31 19.16 -21.49 4.05
CA ALA A 31 17.84 -20.89 4.00
C ALA A 31 17.26 -20.64 5.41
N THR A 32 17.46 -21.59 6.33
CA THR A 32 17.03 -21.47 7.73
C THR A 32 17.79 -20.37 8.46
N LEU A 33 19.11 -20.28 8.26
CA LEU A 33 19.95 -19.23 8.84
C LEU A 33 19.58 -17.85 8.30
N LEU A 34 19.30 -17.74 7.00
CA LEU A 34 18.80 -16.51 6.40
C LEU A 34 17.49 -16.08 7.07
N HIS A 35 16.54 -17.00 7.22
CA HIS A 35 15.27 -16.70 7.88
C HIS A 35 15.45 -16.33 9.36
N ALA A 36 16.26 -17.08 10.11
CA ALA A 36 16.48 -16.84 11.54
C ALA A 36 17.15 -15.49 11.83
N THR A 37 18.08 -15.05 10.97
CA THR A 37 18.86 -13.82 11.18
C THR A 37 18.17 -12.55 10.69
N SER A 38 17.22 -12.67 9.76
CA SER A 38 16.65 -11.51 9.06
C SER A 38 15.12 -11.53 8.92
N GLY A 39 14.48 -12.67 9.13
CA GLY A 39 13.07 -12.90 8.83
C GLY A 39 12.77 -13.04 7.33
N ILE A 40 13.77 -13.03 6.46
CA ILE A 40 13.59 -13.20 5.01
C ILE A 40 13.09 -14.62 4.73
N ASN A 41 12.01 -14.73 3.98
CA ASN A 41 11.60 -16.00 3.37
C ASN A 41 12.40 -16.23 2.07
N PRO A 42 13.28 -17.24 1.97
CA PRO A 42 14.16 -17.48 0.83
C PRO A 42 13.45 -18.16 -0.34
N VAL A 43 12.19 -17.79 -0.58
CA VAL A 43 11.40 -18.23 -1.73
C VAL A 43 11.52 -17.17 -2.82
N LEU A 44 11.94 -17.63 -4.00
CA LEU A 44 12.06 -16.82 -5.21
C LEU A 44 11.30 -17.51 -6.34
N ALA A 45 10.43 -16.76 -7.03
CA ALA A 45 9.74 -17.27 -8.20
C ALA A 45 10.77 -17.66 -9.25
N ALA A 46 10.63 -18.85 -9.83
CA ALA A 46 11.60 -19.39 -10.77
C ALA A 46 11.73 -18.49 -12.02
N ASP A 47 12.93 -18.37 -12.58
CA ASP A 47 13.08 -17.76 -13.90
C ASP A 47 12.70 -18.80 -14.99
N THR A 48 12.14 -18.35 -16.12
CA THR A 48 12.03 -19.19 -17.33
C THR A 48 13.42 -19.43 -17.92
N PRO A 49 13.75 -20.67 -18.34
CA PRO A 49 15.04 -20.98 -18.96
C PRO A 49 15.38 -20.10 -20.19
N PRO A 50 16.65 -19.68 -20.37
CA PRO A 50 17.77 -19.80 -19.43
C PRO A 50 17.59 -18.83 -18.26
N GLY A 51 17.41 -19.38 -17.06
CA GLY A 51 17.15 -18.63 -15.84
C GLY A 51 18.44 -18.22 -15.13
N ARG A 52 18.38 -17.16 -14.33
CA ARG A 52 19.48 -16.84 -13.40
C ARG A 52 19.61 -17.95 -12.34
N PRO A 53 20.84 -18.31 -11.92
CA PRO A 53 21.07 -19.24 -10.82
C PRO A 53 20.37 -18.77 -9.53
N ALA A 54 19.81 -19.71 -8.75
CA ALA A 54 19.02 -19.37 -7.57
C ALA A 54 19.92 -18.79 -6.45
N GLY A 55 21.12 -19.33 -6.30
CA GLY A 55 22.14 -18.86 -5.37
C GLY A 55 22.60 -17.44 -5.70
N GLU A 56 22.78 -17.08 -6.99
CA GLU A 56 23.12 -15.70 -7.38
C GLU A 56 22.01 -14.71 -6.98
N ARG A 57 20.75 -15.08 -7.20
CA ARG A 57 19.60 -14.23 -6.84
C ARG A 57 19.45 -14.09 -5.33
N LEU A 58 19.65 -15.17 -4.57
CA LEU A 58 19.67 -15.13 -3.11
C LEU A 58 20.84 -14.29 -2.60
N ALA A 59 22.01 -14.37 -3.25
CA ALA A 59 23.17 -13.59 -2.86
C ALA A 59 22.92 -12.09 -2.95
N ALA A 60 22.34 -11.62 -4.05
CA ALA A 60 21.96 -10.21 -4.21
C ALA A 60 20.95 -9.75 -3.13
N LEU A 61 20.03 -10.61 -2.71
CA LEU A 61 19.09 -10.32 -1.62
C LEU A 61 19.79 -10.24 -0.27
N VAL A 62 20.69 -11.19 0.03
CA VAL A 62 21.47 -11.24 1.27
C VAL A 62 22.38 -10.02 1.40
N GLU A 63 23.11 -9.67 0.34
CA GLU A 63 24.01 -8.52 0.32
C GLU A 63 23.27 -7.19 0.57
N ALA A 64 22.07 -7.05 0.00
CA ALA A 64 21.26 -5.86 0.22
C ALA A 64 20.72 -5.80 1.66
N ALA A 65 20.20 -6.91 2.18
CA ALA A 65 19.60 -6.95 3.52
C ALA A 65 20.62 -6.95 4.67
N ALA A 66 21.83 -7.46 4.44
CA ALA A 66 22.90 -7.50 5.44
C ALA A 66 23.30 -6.11 5.95
N ARG A 67 23.06 -5.05 5.15
CA ARG A 67 23.32 -3.66 5.53
C ARG A 67 22.58 -3.27 6.80
N ASP A 68 21.35 -3.75 6.96
CA ASP A 68 20.44 -3.38 8.05
C ASP A 68 20.31 -4.46 9.12
N CYS A 69 20.87 -5.65 8.89
CA CYS A 69 20.72 -6.81 9.76
C CYS A 69 22.10 -7.27 10.26
N PRO A 70 22.59 -6.78 11.43
CA PRO A 70 23.90 -7.14 11.95
C PRO A 70 24.15 -8.64 12.03
N ALA A 71 23.17 -9.41 12.52
CA ALA A 71 23.27 -10.87 12.58
C ALA A 71 23.42 -11.52 11.20
N LEU A 72 22.67 -11.04 10.20
CA LEU A 72 22.81 -11.52 8.81
C LEU A 72 24.16 -11.10 8.22
N ARG A 73 24.66 -9.90 8.52
CA ARG A 73 25.98 -9.43 8.06
C ARG A 73 27.10 -10.35 8.52
N THR A 74 27.10 -10.73 9.80
CA THR A 74 28.09 -11.65 10.37
C THR A 74 27.99 -13.04 9.75
N LEU A 75 26.77 -13.53 9.51
CA LEU A 75 26.53 -14.87 8.98
C LEU A 75 26.42 -14.93 7.45
N ALA A 76 26.58 -13.81 6.74
CA ALA A 76 26.41 -13.74 5.29
C ALA A 76 27.32 -14.72 4.55
N PRO A 77 28.64 -14.85 4.83
CA PRO A 77 29.50 -15.80 4.14
C PRO A 77 28.99 -17.25 4.26
N LEU A 78 28.49 -17.63 5.45
CA LEU A 78 27.93 -18.94 5.70
C LEU A 78 26.63 -19.17 4.93
N VAL A 79 25.69 -18.21 4.98
CA VAL A 79 24.42 -18.27 4.24
C VAL A 79 24.68 -18.40 2.75
N LEU A 80 25.57 -17.56 2.20
CA LEU A 80 25.92 -17.55 0.77
C LEU A 80 26.60 -18.86 0.36
N GLY A 81 27.55 -19.36 1.16
CA GLY A 81 28.21 -20.63 0.91
C GLY A 81 27.24 -21.80 0.89
N LEU A 82 26.30 -21.87 1.84
CA LEU A 82 25.32 -22.94 1.94
C LEU A 82 24.22 -22.87 0.86
N THR A 83 23.86 -21.67 0.39
CA THR A 83 22.81 -21.46 -0.61
C THR A 83 23.31 -21.36 -2.05
N ALA A 84 24.63 -21.43 -2.28
CA ALA A 84 25.22 -21.42 -3.61
C ALA A 84 24.74 -22.60 -4.50
N ASP A 85 24.84 -22.43 -5.81
CA ASP A 85 24.43 -23.42 -6.80
C ASP A 85 25.55 -24.44 -7.09
N GLY A 86 25.14 -25.68 -7.36
CA GLY A 86 26.02 -26.76 -7.84
C GLY A 86 27.28 -26.96 -6.98
N PRO A 87 28.46 -27.11 -7.59
CA PRO A 87 29.70 -27.43 -6.87
C PRO A 87 30.23 -26.29 -5.99
N ALA A 88 29.69 -25.08 -6.10
CA ALA A 88 30.08 -23.96 -5.25
C ALA A 88 29.46 -24.05 -3.84
N ARG A 89 28.45 -24.91 -3.64
CA ARG A 89 27.79 -25.11 -2.35
C ARG A 89 28.77 -25.66 -1.32
N TRP A 90 28.83 -25.01 -0.17
CA TRP A 90 29.66 -25.45 0.94
C TRP A 90 29.13 -26.77 1.51
N PRO A 91 30.01 -27.75 1.77
CA PRO A 91 29.65 -28.91 2.56
C PRO A 91 29.56 -28.54 4.04
N LEU A 92 28.92 -29.39 4.85
CA LEU A 92 28.67 -29.12 6.27
C LEU A 92 29.97 -28.97 7.08
N GLU A 93 31.05 -29.64 6.69
CA GLU A 93 32.36 -29.55 7.35
C GLU A 93 32.92 -28.13 7.27
N LYS A 94 32.76 -27.48 6.10
CA LYS A 94 33.20 -26.10 5.88
C LYS A 94 32.32 -25.12 6.65
N ALA A 95 31.00 -25.36 6.69
CA ALA A 95 30.08 -24.58 7.50
C ALA A 95 30.41 -24.66 9.01
N ALA A 96 30.72 -25.86 9.51
CA ALA A 96 31.12 -26.06 10.89
C ALA A 96 32.48 -25.41 11.20
N ALA A 97 33.44 -25.46 10.26
CA ALA A 97 34.71 -24.77 10.40
C ALA A 97 34.54 -23.25 10.51
N PHE A 98 33.66 -22.66 9.68
CA PHE A 98 33.32 -21.23 9.76
C PHE A 98 32.75 -20.85 11.12
N LEU A 99 31.83 -21.66 11.67
CA LEU A 99 31.21 -21.37 12.98
C LEU A 99 32.17 -21.55 14.17
N ARG A 100 33.21 -22.37 14.02
CA ARG A 100 34.25 -22.57 15.06
C ARG A 100 35.38 -21.56 14.97
N ALA A 101 35.50 -20.83 13.85
CA ALA A 101 36.51 -19.80 13.72
C ALA A 101 36.16 -18.66 14.68
N GLU A 102 37.13 -18.26 15.50
CA GLU A 102 37.00 -17.05 16.30
C GLU A 102 36.84 -15.85 15.35
N PRO A 103 35.89 -14.93 15.59
CA PRO A 103 35.78 -13.74 14.79
C PRO A 103 37.08 -12.94 14.89
N ASP A 104 37.68 -12.58 13.76
CA ASP A 104 38.87 -11.73 13.74
C ASP A 104 38.59 -10.44 14.52
N ALA A 105 39.34 -10.21 15.59
CA ALA A 105 39.18 -9.05 16.48
C ALA A 105 39.33 -7.69 15.77
N GLY A 106 39.79 -7.69 14.51
CA GLY A 106 39.95 -6.50 13.67
C GLY A 106 38.68 -6.01 12.96
N ASP A 107 37.61 -6.81 12.88
CA ASP A 107 36.38 -6.44 12.14
C ASP A 107 35.19 -6.10 13.07
N ALA A 108 35.36 -6.28 14.38
CA ALA A 108 34.35 -6.00 15.41
C ALA A 108 34.14 -4.50 15.70
N GLY A 109 34.86 -3.61 15.01
CA GLY A 109 34.93 -2.17 15.31
C GLY A 109 34.55 -1.23 14.18
N ALA A 110 34.14 -1.72 13.01
CA ALA A 110 33.53 -0.84 12.02
C ALA A 110 32.10 -0.54 12.46
N GLU A 111 31.93 0.42 13.39
CA GLU A 111 30.67 1.15 13.51
C GLU A 111 30.27 1.54 12.09
N ALA A 112 29.17 0.97 11.59
CA ALA A 112 28.54 1.51 10.41
C ALA A 112 28.39 3.01 10.68
N PRO A 113 28.87 3.90 9.80
CA PRO A 113 28.76 5.32 10.03
C PRO A 113 27.32 5.60 10.45
N PRO A 114 27.07 6.47 11.45
CA PRO A 114 25.71 6.79 11.83
C PRO A 114 24.97 7.11 10.54
N ALA A 115 23.70 6.69 10.44
CA ALA A 115 22.82 7.12 9.36
C ALA A 115 22.58 8.64 9.52
N HIS A 116 23.65 9.41 9.36
CA HIS A 116 23.65 10.83 9.14
C HIS A 116 22.91 11.01 7.85
N ASP A 117 21.71 11.58 7.97
CA ASP A 117 21.16 12.68 7.19
C ASP A 117 21.95 13.05 5.91
N THR A 118 22.23 12.06 5.07
CA THR A 118 22.61 12.27 3.69
C THR A 118 21.31 12.74 3.08
N LEU A 119 21.23 14.05 2.90
CA LEU A 119 20.09 14.79 2.34
C LEU A 119 19.61 14.24 0.98
N ARG A 120 20.29 13.22 0.43
CA ARG A 120 19.87 12.35 -0.67
C ARG A 120 20.25 10.90 -0.34
N GLY A 121 19.30 10.08 0.08
CA GLY A 121 19.45 8.62 -0.01
C GLY A 121 19.55 8.19 -1.48
N PRO A 122 20.05 6.98 -1.80
CA PRO A 122 20.17 6.55 -3.18
C PRO A 122 18.78 6.46 -3.83
N ALA A 123 18.62 7.17 -4.95
CA ALA A 123 17.41 7.04 -5.77
C ALA A 123 17.39 5.64 -6.42
N PHE A 124 16.21 5.03 -6.51
CA PHE A 124 16.05 3.76 -7.21
C PHE A 124 16.42 3.94 -8.69
N PRO A 125 17.34 3.12 -9.27
CA PRO A 125 17.85 3.37 -10.61
C PRO A 125 16.75 3.41 -11.67
N SER A 126 16.67 4.51 -12.43
CA SER A 126 15.57 4.75 -13.38
C SER A 126 15.42 3.65 -14.43
N HIS A 127 16.51 3.02 -14.87
CA HIS A 127 16.45 1.90 -15.82
C HIS A 127 15.79 0.65 -15.23
N ARG A 128 15.99 0.36 -13.93
CA ARG A 128 15.33 -0.76 -13.23
C ARG A 128 13.84 -0.49 -13.07
N LEU A 129 13.51 0.74 -12.67
CA LEU A 129 12.13 1.20 -12.53
C LEU A 129 11.37 1.11 -13.84
N HIS A 130 11.94 1.67 -14.90
CA HIS A 130 11.35 1.63 -16.23
C HIS A 130 11.14 0.20 -16.71
N ARG A 131 12.13 -0.69 -16.50
CA ARG A 131 12.00 -2.10 -16.86
C ARG A 131 10.86 -2.81 -16.14
N LEU A 132 10.76 -2.68 -14.81
CA LEU A 132 9.69 -3.32 -14.03
C LEU A 132 8.31 -2.83 -14.47
N LEU A 133 8.18 -1.52 -14.73
CA LEU A 133 6.93 -0.92 -15.19
C LEU A 133 6.56 -1.37 -16.59
N HIS A 134 7.48 -1.25 -17.55
CA HIS A 134 7.28 -1.66 -18.93
C HIS A 134 6.94 -3.15 -19.04
N ASP A 135 7.76 -4.01 -18.43
CA ASP A 135 7.58 -5.46 -18.49
C ASP A 135 6.30 -5.91 -17.78
N GLY A 136 5.96 -5.29 -16.65
CA GLY A 136 4.74 -5.57 -15.90
C GLY A 136 3.47 -5.15 -16.65
N LEU A 137 3.44 -3.94 -17.21
CA LEU A 137 2.31 -3.46 -18.01
C LEU A 137 2.14 -4.32 -19.28
N ALA A 138 3.25 -4.68 -19.94
CA ALA A 138 3.22 -5.60 -21.08
C ALA A 138 2.71 -7.01 -20.71
N HIS A 139 3.01 -7.49 -19.50
CA HIS A 139 2.49 -8.76 -19.00
C HIS A 139 0.98 -8.69 -18.73
N LEU A 140 0.48 -7.61 -18.12
CA LEU A 140 -0.96 -7.40 -17.94
C LEU A 140 -1.69 -7.37 -19.30
N ALA A 141 -1.10 -6.73 -20.30
CA ALA A 141 -1.63 -6.72 -21.67
C ALA A 141 -1.68 -8.13 -22.28
N ALA A 142 -0.59 -8.90 -22.13
CA ALA A 142 -0.46 -10.22 -22.74
C ALA A 142 -1.29 -11.32 -22.09
N THR A 143 -1.69 -11.15 -20.82
CA THR A 143 -2.47 -12.12 -20.04
C THR A 143 -3.95 -11.78 -19.93
N LEU A 144 -4.39 -10.76 -20.66
CA LEU A 144 -5.78 -10.33 -20.75
C LEU A 144 -6.65 -11.39 -21.44
N THR A 145 -7.76 -11.78 -20.82
CA THR A 145 -8.73 -12.75 -21.36
C THR A 145 -10.15 -12.13 -21.48
N PRO A 146 -10.43 -11.33 -22.53
CA PRO A 146 -11.72 -10.63 -22.66
C PRO A 146 -12.95 -11.55 -22.70
N SER A 147 -12.81 -12.75 -23.24
CA SER A 147 -13.89 -13.75 -23.29
C SER A 147 -14.05 -14.58 -22.01
N GLY A 148 -13.14 -14.46 -21.05
CA GLY A 148 -13.15 -15.25 -19.81
C GLY A 148 -14.09 -14.67 -18.75
N GLU A 149 -14.57 -15.50 -17.82
CA GLU A 149 -15.37 -15.05 -16.67
C GLU A 149 -14.62 -13.98 -15.85
N TYR A 150 -13.32 -14.20 -15.66
CA TYR A 150 -12.36 -13.26 -15.12
C TYR A 150 -11.52 -12.65 -16.25
N LEU A 151 -11.26 -11.34 -16.18
CA LEU A 151 -10.49 -10.63 -17.22
C LEU A 151 -9.01 -10.99 -17.17
N TRP A 152 -8.52 -11.32 -15.97
CA TRP A 152 -7.23 -11.96 -15.77
C TRP A 152 -7.45 -13.21 -14.90
N PRO A 153 -6.70 -14.30 -15.15
CA PRO A 153 -6.84 -15.52 -14.36
C PRO A 153 -6.72 -15.26 -12.86
N PRO A 154 -7.62 -15.78 -12.01
CA PRO A 154 -7.51 -15.62 -10.57
C PRO A 154 -6.40 -16.53 -10.01
N PRO A 155 -5.81 -16.16 -8.84
CA PRO A 155 -4.86 -17.00 -8.14
C PRO A 155 -5.48 -18.33 -7.72
N ARG A 156 -4.79 -19.45 -7.98
CA ARG A 156 -5.25 -20.82 -7.65
C ARG A 156 -5.38 -21.06 -6.13
N SER A 157 -4.63 -20.30 -5.34
CA SER A 157 -4.52 -20.43 -3.89
C SER A 157 -5.60 -19.67 -3.12
N LEU A 158 -6.40 -18.82 -3.77
CA LEU A 158 -7.41 -17.98 -3.13
C LEU A 158 -8.82 -18.33 -3.61
N PRO A 159 -9.85 -18.11 -2.76
CA PRO A 159 -11.23 -18.38 -3.14
C PRO A 159 -11.67 -17.47 -4.29
N TYR A 160 -12.55 -18.01 -5.13
CA TYR A 160 -13.24 -17.22 -6.15
C TYR A 160 -14.06 -16.11 -5.47
N GLY A 161 -13.95 -14.91 -6.03
CA GLY A 161 -14.71 -13.73 -5.61
C GLY A 161 -15.30 -13.01 -6.81
N ASP A 162 -15.99 -11.90 -6.56
CA ASP A 162 -16.54 -11.09 -7.64
C ASP A 162 -15.43 -10.68 -8.64
N PRO A 163 -15.53 -11.07 -9.94
CA PRO A 163 -14.47 -10.84 -10.92
C PRO A 163 -14.26 -9.35 -11.23
N CYS A 164 -15.15 -8.48 -10.76
CA CYS A 164 -15.10 -7.04 -10.96
C CYS A 164 -14.52 -6.29 -9.76
N ASN A 165 -14.27 -6.95 -8.62
CA ASN A 165 -13.79 -6.25 -7.42
C ASN A 165 -12.36 -5.72 -7.58
N VAL A 166 -11.91 -4.90 -6.63
CA VAL A 166 -10.55 -4.32 -6.65
C VAL A 166 -9.52 -5.32 -6.13
N GLN A 167 -9.85 -6.10 -5.09
CA GLN A 167 -8.90 -6.99 -4.42
C GLN A 167 -8.20 -7.95 -5.39
N LEU A 168 -8.99 -8.74 -6.11
CA LEU A 168 -8.54 -9.82 -7.00
C LEU A 168 -9.08 -9.68 -8.43
N GLY A 169 -10.12 -8.87 -8.62
CA GLY A 169 -10.79 -8.70 -9.90
C GLY A 169 -10.18 -7.63 -10.80
N ALA A 170 -10.90 -7.35 -11.88
CA ALA A 170 -10.47 -6.46 -12.96
C ALA A 170 -10.32 -4.99 -12.54
N ALA A 171 -11.09 -4.51 -11.55
CA ALA A 171 -11.12 -3.08 -11.22
C ALA A 171 -9.80 -2.57 -10.63
N GLY A 172 -9.11 -3.41 -9.87
CA GLY A 172 -7.80 -3.05 -9.33
C GLY A 172 -6.75 -2.89 -10.44
N VAL A 173 -6.74 -3.81 -11.40
CA VAL A 173 -5.85 -3.73 -12.58
C VAL A 173 -6.22 -2.55 -13.47
N LEU A 174 -7.52 -2.30 -13.67
CA LEU A 174 -8.03 -1.16 -14.42
C LEU A 174 -7.52 0.18 -13.85
N ALA A 175 -7.53 0.35 -12.52
CA ALA A 175 -7.04 1.55 -11.87
C ALA A 175 -5.53 1.79 -12.09
N VAL A 176 -4.74 0.72 -12.21
CA VAL A 176 -3.30 0.79 -12.48
C VAL A 176 -3.04 1.16 -13.94
N LEU A 177 -3.78 0.56 -14.88
CA LEU A 177 -3.73 0.94 -16.29
C LEU A 177 -4.15 2.40 -16.48
N ASP A 178 -5.19 2.85 -15.78
CA ASP A 178 -5.62 4.25 -15.75
C ASP A 178 -4.49 5.17 -15.29
N ARG A 179 -3.84 4.87 -14.16
CA ARG A 179 -2.70 5.65 -13.66
C ARG A 179 -1.55 5.68 -14.67
N ALA A 180 -1.22 4.54 -15.29
CA ALA A 180 -0.16 4.44 -16.27
C ALA A 180 -0.42 5.36 -17.47
N VAL A 181 -1.64 5.33 -18.03
CA VAL A 181 -2.03 6.21 -19.14
C VAL A 181 -2.06 7.68 -18.71
N ARG A 182 -2.66 8.00 -17.56
CA ARG A 182 -2.73 9.39 -17.05
C ARG A 182 -1.37 10.01 -16.74
N SER A 183 -0.35 9.20 -16.45
CA SER A 183 1.01 9.70 -16.25
C SER A 183 1.62 10.30 -17.53
N GLY A 184 1.06 9.98 -18.70
CA GLY A 184 1.62 10.34 -20.01
C GLY A 184 2.84 9.52 -20.42
N ALA A 185 3.41 8.71 -19.51
CA ALA A 185 4.62 7.93 -19.76
C ALA A 185 4.35 6.57 -20.44
N TYR A 186 3.11 6.07 -20.39
CA TYR A 186 2.72 4.76 -20.91
C TYR A 186 1.45 4.82 -21.79
N PRO A 187 1.43 5.63 -22.87
CA PRO A 187 0.26 5.75 -23.75
C PRO A 187 -0.13 4.42 -24.42
N GLU A 188 0.81 3.49 -24.60
CA GLU A 188 0.59 2.16 -25.16
C GLU A 188 -0.32 1.27 -24.30
N ALA A 189 -0.56 1.61 -23.02
CA ALA A 189 -1.51 0.92 -22.17
C ALA A 189 -2.98 1.29 -22.47
N ALA A 190 -3.25 2.35 -23.24
CA ALA A 190 -4.59 2.87 -23.49
C ALA A 190 -5.55 1.86 -24.19
N PRO A 191 -5.13 1.03 -25.17
CA PRO A 191 -5.99 0.00 -25.72
C PRO A 191 -6.42 -1.05 -24.69
N VAL A 192 -5.49 -1.47 -23.82
CA VAL A 192 -5.77 -2.45 -22.75
C VAL A 192 -6.72 -1.85 -21.70
N LEU A 193 -6.48 -0.59 -21.32
CA LEU A 193 -7.37 0.19 -20.45
C LEU A 193 -8.80 0.24 -21.01
N ARG A 194 -8.96 0.52 -22.31
CA ARG A 194 -10.25 0.57 -22.99
C ARG A 194 -10.95 -0.79 -22.98
N THR A 195 -10.26 -1.86 -23.34
CA THR A 195 -10.82 -3.22 -23.31
C THR A 195 -11.27 -3.61 -21.90
N ALA A 196 -10.44 -3.35 -20.90
CA ALA A 196 -10.76 -3.65 -19.51
C ALA A 196 -11.96 -2.83 -18.99
N ALA A 197 -12.06 -1.56 -19.38
CA ALA A 197 -13.16 -0.68 -19.00
C ALA A 197 -14.50 -1.17 -19.58
N HIS A 198 -14.54 -1.52 -20.88
CA HIS A 198 -15.76 -2.05 -21.50
C HIS A 198 -16.13 -3.44 -20.97
N TRP A 199 -15.15 -4.30 -20.73
CA TRP A 199 -15.40 -5.60 -20.11
C TRP A 199 -16.02 -5.48 -18.71
N LEU A 200 -15.59 -4.48 -17.94
CA LEU A 200 -16.11 -4.20 -16.60
C LEU A 200 -17.52 -3.61 -16.67
N ASP A 201 -17.77 -2.70 -17.60
CA ASP A 201 -19.09 -2.13 -17.90
C ASP A 201 -20.12 -3.22 -18.24
N GLU A 202 -19.79 -4.09 -19.20
CA GLU A 202 -20.64 -5.22 -19.60
C GLU A 202 -21.01 -6.08 -18.38
N ARG A 203 -20.05 -6.42 -17.52
CA ARG A 203 -20.32 -7.23 -16.32
C ARG A 203 -21.10 -6.52 -15.24
N LEU A 204 -20.98 -5.19 -15.14
CA LEU A 204 -21.78 -4.40 -14.21
C LEU A 204 -23.25 -4.32 -14.64
N THR A 205 -23.57 -4.58 -15.92
CA THR A 205 -24.96 -4.70 -16.38
C THR A 205 -25.61 -6.04 -16.03
N LEU A 206 -24.82 -7.10 -15.83
CA LEU A 206 -25.33 -8.44 -15.56
C LEU A 206 -26.03 -8.51 -14.19
N PRO A 207 -27.16 -9.22 -14.07
CA PRO A 207 -27.81 -9.43 -12.78
C PRO A 207 -26.89 -10.14 -11.80
N SER A 208 -26.52 -9.46 -10.70
CA SER A 208 -25.71 -10.04 -9.64
C SER A 208 -26.00 -9.38 -8.29
N ARG A 209 -25.59 -10.03 -7.19
CA ARG A 209 -25.64 -9.43 -5.86
C ARG A 209 -24.61 -8.30 -5.77
N ILE A 210 -25.07 -7.07 -5.57
CA ILE A 210 -24.20 -5.90 -5.42
C ILE A 210 -23.70 -5.84 -3.97
N LEU A 211 -22.41 -6.08 -3.77
CA LEU A 211 -21.74 -5.84 -2.48
C LEU A 211 -21.22 -4.39 -2.45
N PRO A 212 -21.39 -3.63 -1.35
CA PRO A 212 -21.10 -2.19 -1.35
C PRO A 212 -19.65 -1.82 -1.04
N GLY A 213 -18.83 -2.74 -0.52
CA GLY A 213 -17.44 -2.45 -0.15
C GLY A 213 -16.55 -1.94 -1.28
N LEU A 214 -15.44 -1.29 -0.92
CA LEU A 214 -14.48 -0.75 -1.88
C LEU A 214 -13.64 -1.87 -2.52
N TYR A 215 -13.14 -2.80 -1.72
CA TYR A 215 -12.18 -3.80 -2.19
C TYR A 215 -12.81 -5.11 -2.64
N PHE A 216 -13.87 -5.55 -1.96
CA PHE A 216 -14.59 -6.79 -2.26
C PHE A 216 -15.97 -6.54 -2.89
N GLY A 217 -16.35 -5.27 -3.06
CA GLY A 217 -17.62 -4.88 -3.65
C GLY A 217 -17.52 -4.07 -4.93
N ARG A 218 -18.66 -3.51 -5.35
CA ARG A 218 -18.85 -2.79 -6.60
C ARG A 218 -18.49 -1.31 -6.50
N SER A 219 -18.26 -0.77 -5.31
CA SER A 219 -17.87 0.63 -5.15
C SER A 219 -16.49 0.90 -5.73
N GLY A 220 -15.52 0.02 -5.52
CA GLY A 220 -14.21 0.14 -6.16
C GLY A 220 -14.25 -0.12 -7.67
N ALA A 221 -15.11 -1.04 -8.12
CA ALA A 221 -15.35 -1.28 -9.54
C ALA A 221 -15.87 -0.04 -10.26
N VAL A 222 -16.86 0.61 -9.68
CA VAL A 222 -17.46 1.83 -10.23
C VAL A 222 -16.50 3.01 -10.16
N TRP A 223 -15.75 3.15 -9.06
CA TRP A 223 -14.69 4.16 -8.98
C TRP A 223 -13.69 3.97 -10.13
N ALA A 224 -13.10 2.77 -10.27
CA ALA A 224 -12.12 2.49 -11.32
C ALA A 224 -12.68 2.77 -12.72
N LEU A 225 -13.92 2.33 -12.97
CA LEU A 225 -14.57 2.51 -14.25
C LEU A 225 -14.78 3.99 -14.58
N HIS A 226 -15.22 4.78 -13.59
CA HIS A 226 -15.43 6.20 -13.78
C HIS A 226 -14.12 6.95 -14.07
N ASP A 227 -13.06 6.65 -13.33
CA ASP A 227 -11.74 7.27 -13.54
C ASP A 227 -11.17 6.87 -14.91
N ALA A 228 -11.21 5.58 -15.26
CA ALA A 228 -10.79 5.09 -16.57
C ALA A 228 -11.56 5.74 -17.73
N ALA A 229 -12.89 5.85 -17.61
CA ALA A 229 -13.71 6.49 -18.62
C ALA A 229 -13.34 7.96 -18.85
N ARG A 230 -13.00 8.69 -17.77
CA ARG A 230 -12.52 10.07 -17.86
C ARG A 230 -11.17 10.14 -18.59
N THR A 231 -10.23 9.27 -18.26
CA THR A 231 -8.92 9.19 -18.91
C THR A 231 -9.04 8.87 -20.40
N LEU A 232 -9.98 7.99 -20.76
CA LEU A 232 -10.26 7.61 -22.15
C LEU A 232 -11.08 8.66 -22.93
N GLY A 233 -11.59 9.70 -22.26
CA GLY A 233 -12.51 10.68 -22.85
C GLY A 233 -13.91 10.12 -23.17
N ASP A 234 -14.28 8.96 -22.64
CA ASP A 234 -15.56 8.29 -22.92
C ASP A 234 -16.66 8.80 -21.98
N ARG A 235 -17.38 9.83 -22.43
CA ARG A 235 -18.47 10.44 -21.67
C ARG A 235 -19.65 9.50 -21.45
N ALA A 236 -19.93 8.59 -22.38
CA ALA A 236 -21.04 7.66 -22.27
C ALA A 236 -20.76 6.61 -21.19
N LEU A 237 -19.55 6.06 -21.18
CA LEU A 237 -19.10 5.13 -20.16
C LEU A 237 -19.02 5.78 -18.78
N ALA A 238 -18.53 7.02 -18.71
CA ALA A 238 -18.55 7.80 -17.46
C ALA A 238 -19.99 8.05 -16.97
N GLY A 239 -20.95 8.20 -17.88
CA GLY A 239 -22.38 8.21 -17.61
C GLY A 239 -22.88 6.95 -16.92
N ARG A 240 -22.64 5.78 -17.53
CA ARG A 240 -23.06 4.49 -16.97
C ARG A 240 -22.40 4.20 -15.62
N ALA A 241 -21.12 4.52 -15.46
CA ALA A 241 -20.43 4.39 -14.17
C ALA A 241 -21.14 5.17 -13.04
N ARG A 242 -21.63 6.38 -13.33
CA ARG A 242 -22.43 7.18 -12.36
C ARG A 242 -23.75 6.51 -12.02
N GLU A 243 -24.44 5.92 -13.00
CA GLU A 243 -25.69 5.19 -12.76
C GLU A 243 -25.46 3.94 -11.89
N TYR A 244 -24.37 3.20 -12.12
CA TYR A 244 -23.99 2.08 -11.27
C TYR A 244 -23.66 2.54 -9.84
N ALA A 245 -23.00 3.69 -9.66
CA ALA A 245 -22.69 4.26 -8.35
C ALA A 245 -23.96 4.51 -7.51
N LEU A 246 -25.03 4.99 -8.15
CA LEU A 246 -26.31 5.26 -7.51
C LEU A 246 -27.05 3.97 -7.10
N ARG A 247 -26.73 2.82 -7.72
CA ARG A 247 -27.31 1.51 -7.41
C ARG A 247 -26.62 0.77 -6.27
N ILE A 248 -25.49 1.26 -5.77
CA ILE A 248 -24.78 0.65 -4.64
C ILE A 248 -25.72 0.64 -3.40
N PRO A 249 -25.95 -0.50 -2.75
CA PRO A 249 -26.84 -0.55 -1.59
C PRO A 249 -26.18 0.13 -0.39
N LEU A 250 -26.92 1.02 0.27
CA LEU A 250 -26.48 1.67 1.52
C LEU A 250 -27.13 1.04 2.75
N ASP A 251 -28.12 0.16 2.55
CA ASP A 251 -28.65 -0.69 3.61
C ASP A 251 -27.79 -1.94 3.77
N TRP A 252 -26.76 -1.82 4.60
CA TRP A 252 -25.76 -2.85 4.83
C TRP A 252 -25.32 -2.88 6.28
N HIS A 253 -24.87 -4.06 6.74
CA HIS A 253 -24.51 -4.29 8.14
C HIS A 253 -23.03 -4.09 8.43
N ASP A 254 -22.17 -4.10 7.41
CA ASP A 254 -20.72 -3.96 7.57
C ASP A 254 -20.30 -2.49 7.44
N PRO A 255 -19.64 -1.89 8.45
CA PRO A 255 -19.20 -0.50 8.39
C PRO A 255 -17.88 -0.30 7.62
N ASP A 256 -17.14 -1.36 7.30
CA ASP A 256 -15.72 -1.24 6.96
C ASP A 256 -15.41 -0.69 5.54
N ILE A 257 -14.12 -0.59 5.23
CA ILE A 257 -13.61 -0.15 3.92
C ILE A 257 -13.71 -1.27 2.88
N CYS A 258 -13.37 -2.49 3.27
CA CYS A 258 -13.21 -3.61 2.35
C CYS A 258 -14.54 -4.13 1.77
N HIS A 259 -15.52 -4.34 2.63
CA HIS A 259 -16.83 -4.95 2.39
C HIS A 259 -18.00 -3.98 2.63
N GLY A 260 -17.76 -2.90 3.36
CA GLY A 260 -18.81 -2.11 4.00
C GLY A 260 -19.03 -0.69 3.50
N LEU A 261 -19.76 0.04 4.34
CA LEU A 261 -20.29 1.38 4.06
C LEU A 261 -19.22 2.47 4.02
N ALA A 262 -18.12 2.36 4.77
CA ALA A 262 -17.02 3.32 4.65
C ALA A 262 -16.37 3.26 3.26
N GLY A 263 -16.20 2.05 2.72
CA GLY A 263 -15.70 1.84 1.37
C GLY A 263 -16.66 2.37 0.30
N ALA A 264 -17.97 2.12 0.49
CA ALA A 264 -19.00 2.66 -0.37
C ALA A 264 -19.00 4.19 -0.36
N GLY A 265 -18.98 4.80 0.82
CA GLY A 265 -18.98 6.24 1.01
C GLY A 265 -17.76 6.93 0.40
N LEU A 266 -16.57 6.32 0.47
CA LEU A 266 -15.38 6.85 -0.22
C LEU A 266 -15.58 6.90 -1.74
N ALA A 267 -16.18 5.88 -2.35
CA ALA A 267 -16.49 5.91 -3.78
C ALA A 267 -17.55 6.98 -4.11
N GLN A 268 -18.61 7.10 -3.31
CA GLN A 268 -19.60 8.17 -3.49
C GLN A 268 -18.94 9.56 -3.39
N LEU A 269 -18.08 9.78 -2.40
CA LEU A 269 -17.37 11.04 -2.22
C LEU A 269 -16.40 11.34 -3.37
N ARG A 270 -15.72 10.30 -3.93
CA ARG A 270 -14.92 10.43 -5.16
C ARG A 270 -15.78 10.94 -6.32
N LEU A 271 -16.93 10.30 -6.54
CA LEU A 271 -17.84 10.66 -7.63
C LEU A 271 -18.37 12.09 -7.46
N TRP A 272 -18.72 12.49 -6.24
CA TRP A 272 -19.09 13.87 -5.95
C TRP A 272 -17.98 14.87 -6.31
N ARG A 273 -16.72 14.59 -5.91
CA ARG A 273 -15.57 15.47 -6.25
C ARG A 273 -15.36 15.63 -7.75
N THR A 274 -15.61 14.58 -8.53
CA THR A 274 -15.34 14.59 -9.97
C THR A 274 -16.51 15.13 -10.80
N THR A 275 -17.74 15.07 -10.29
CA THR A 275 -18.95 15.44 -11.04
C THR A 275 -19.69 16.66 -10.50
N GLY A 276 -19.56 16.98 -9.21
CA GLY A 276 -20.36 17.97 -8.50
C GLY A 276 -21.83 17.55 -8.29
N ASP A 277 -22.22 16.31 -8.60
CA ASP A 277 -23.59 15.84 -8.45
C ASP A 277 -23.95 15.64 -6.97
N PRO A 278 -24.93 16.39 -6.43
CA PRO A 278 -25.24 16.40 -5.00
C PRO A 278 -25.72 15.04 -4.48
N ARG A 279 -26.32 14.21 -5.35
CA ARG A 279 -26.78 12.86 -4.96
C ARG A 279 -25.65 12.01 -4.40
N PHE A 280 -24.42 12.20 -4.89
CA PHE A 280 -23.26 11.48 -4.38
C PHE A 280 -22.76 12.02 -3.03
N ALA A 281 -22.87 13.33 -2.78
CA ALA A 281 -22.60 13.90 -1.46
C ALA A 281 -23.61 13.40 -0.41
N ASP A 282 -24.90 13.40 -0.75
CA ASP A 282 -25.97 12.92 0.13
C ASP A 282 -25.73 11.46 0.53
N ARG A 283 -25.36 10.62 -0.45
CA ARG A 283 -25.06 9.21 -0.23
C ARG A 283 -23.78 8.98 0.58
N ALA A 284 -22.74 9.79 0.38
CA ALA A 284 -21.54 9.75 1.21
C ALA A 284 -21.85 10.15 2.66
N SER A 285 -22.69 11.17 2.87
CA SER A 285 -23.17 11.58 4.19
C SER A 285 -24.01 10.48 4.85
N GLU A 286 -24.93 9.84 4.11
CA GLU A 286 -25.73 8.71 4.63
C GLU A 286 -24.83 7.55 5.07
N CYS A 287 -23.78 7.24 4.31
CA CYS A 287 -22.79 6.23 4.68
C CYS A 287 -22.10 6.59 6.00
N ALA A 288 -21.68 7.85 6.19
CA ALA A 288 -21.06 8.31 7.43
C ALA A 288 -21.99 8.14 8.63
N ASP A 289 -23.25 8.56 8.51
CA ASP A 289 -24.22 8.42 9.60
C ASP A 289 -24.51 6.96 9.93
N ARG A 290 -24.57 6.08 8.93
CA ARG A 290 -24.74 4.63 9.13
C ARG A 290 -23.51 3.97 9.77
N VAL A 291 -22.30 4.33 9.35
CA VAL A 291 -21.05 3.84 9.96
C VAL A 291 -21.02 4.20 11.45
N LEU A 292 -21.36 5.44 11.81
CA LEU A 292 -21.47 5.85 13.21
C LEU A 292 -22.52 5.02 13.96
N ARG A 293 -23.72 4.85 13.40
CA ARG A 293 -24.77 4.01 14.02
C ARG A 293 -24.36 2.56 14.21
N LEU A 294 -23.58 1.97 13.30
CA LEU A 294 -23.12 0.59 13.40
C LEU A 294 -22.01 0.43 14.43
N THR A 295 -21.13 1.42 14.53
CA THR A 295 -19.97 1.40 15.44
C THR A 295 -20.27 1.92 16.85
N THR A 296 -21.50 2.33 17.14
CA THR A 296 -21.94 2.78 18.48
C THR A 296 -22.98 1.87 19.13
N ARG A 297 -23.36 0.74 18.49
CA ARG A 297 -24.41 -0.14 19.01
C ARG A 297 -24.01 -0.77 20.36
N PRO A 298 -24.82 -0.59 21.42
CA PRO A 298 -24.58 -1.26 22.70
C PRO A 298 -24.54 -2.78 22.54
N GLY A 299 -23.57 -3.45 23.18
CA GLY A 299 -23.44 -4.92 23.18
C GLY A 299 -22.67 -5.52 22.00
N VAL A 300 -22.22 -4.71 21.03
CA VAL A 300 -21.26 -5.18 20.01
C VAL A 300 -19.88 -5.31 20.67
N ARG A 301 -19.28 -6.51 20.63
CA ARG A 301 -17.88 -6.75 21.04
C ARG A 301 -16.93 -6.14 20.01
N GLY A 302 -16.74 -4.82 20.08
CA GLY A 302 -15.80 -4.08 19.27
C GLY A 302 -14.49 -3.77 19.99
N VAL A 303 -13.79 -2.75 19.51
CA VAL A 303 -12.67 -2.12 20.19
C VAL A 303 -13.15 -1.37 21.45
N ASP A 304 -12.98 -1.98 22.63
CA ASP A 304 -13.08 -1.22 23.87
C ASP A 304 -11.81 -0.39 24.09
N TRP A 305 -12.02 0.87 24.47
CA TRP A 305 -10.93 1.82 24.67
C TRP A 305 -10.38 1.70 26.09
N PRO A 306 -9.05 1.60 26.28
CA PRO A 306 -8.45 1.60 27.62
C PRO A 306 -8.43 3.00 28.26
N LEU A 307 -9.24 3.93 27.77
CA LEU A 307 -9.23 5.33 28.15
C LEU A 307 -10.55 5.63 28.87
N GLY A 308 -10.44 6.20 30.07
CA GLY A 308 -11.56 6.49 30.95
C GLY A 308 -12.62 7.46 30.37
N PRO A 309 -13.49 8.06 31.20
CA PRO A 309 -14.74 8.70 30.78
C PRO A 309 -14.65 9.94 29.85
N GLY A 310 -13.46 10.33 29.39
CA GLY A 310 -13.25 11.37 28.35
C GLY A 310 -13.20 10.83 26.92
N HIS A 311 -13.44 9.53 26.70
CA HIS A 311 -13.41 8.91 25.38
C HIS A 311 -14.75 9.09 24.64
N ARG A 312 -14.69 9.42 23.34
CA ARG A 312 -15.85 9.39 22.44
C ARG A 312 -16.13 7.93 22.06
N ALA A 313 -17.34 7.43 22.35
CA ALA A 313 -17.72 6.03 22.12
C ALA A 313 -17.89 5.70 20.62
N GLU A 314 -17.98 6.73 19.79
CA GLU A 314 -18.01 6.66 18.34
C GLU A 314 -16.74 5.97 17.83
N LEU A 315 -16.90 4.82 17.15
CA LEU A 315 -15.87 3.86 16.70
C LEU A 315 -15.48 2.74 17.67
N ALA A 316 -15.97 2.72 18.91
CA ALA A 316 -15.71 1.62 19.85
C ALA A 316 -16.23 0.27 19.31
N GLY A 317 -17.30 0.25 18.52
CA GLY A 317 -17.82 -0.96 17.88
C GLY A 317 -17.01 -1.50 16.70
N SER A 318 -15.85 -0.92 16.37
CA SER A 318 -15.00 -1.39 15.26
C SER A 318 -14.44 -2.79 15.51
N ALA A 319 -14.23 -3.59 14.46
CA ALA A 319 -13.76 -4.97 14.62
C ALA A 319 -12.24 -5.09 14.88
N SER A 320 -11.45 -4.07 14.53
CA SER A 320 -10.00 -4.05 14.67
C SER A 320 -9.47 -2.61 14.70
N TYR A 321 -8.16 -2.43 14.92
CA TYR A 321 -7.50 -1.12 14.80
C TYR A 321 -7.10 -0.75 13.36
N GLY A 322 -6.96 -1.75 12.48
CA GLY A 322 -6.38 -1.61 11.14
C GLY A 322 -7.24 -0.83 10.14
N PHE A 323 -6.68 -0.57 8.95
CA PHE A 323 -7.35 0.23 7.92
C PHE A 323 -8.44 -0.52 7.18
N GLY A 324 -8.27 -1.82 6.92
CA GLY A 324 -9.22 -2.57 6.09
C GLY A 324 -10.58 -2.76 6.76
N HIS A 325 -10.55 -3.09 8.06
CA HIS A 325 -11.70 -3.60 8.82
C HIS A 325 -11.91 -2.88 10.16
N GLY A 326 -11.29 -1.72 10.35
CA GLY A 326 -11.08 -1.18 11.69
C GLY A 326 -11.13 0.33 11.80
N VAL A 327 -10.80 0.79 13.00
CA VAL A 327 -10.82 2.20 13.41
C VAL A 327 -10.10 3.07 12.39
N ALA A 328 -8.91 2.66 11.93
CA ALA A 328 -8.13 3.50 11.02
C ALA A 328 -8.86 3.77 9.69
N GLY A 329 -9.57 2.78 9.16
CA GLY A 329 -10.35 2.90 7.93
C GLY A 329 -11.60 3.74 8.14
N HIS A 330 -12.36 3.47 9.20
CA HIS A 330 -13.56 4.23 9.54
C HIS A 330 -13.23 5.71 9.75
N ALA A 331 -12.23 6.03 10.57
CA ALA A 331 -11.80 7.39 10.82
C ALA A 331 -11.26 8.08 9.55
N ALA A 332 -10.56 7.37 8.66
CA ALA A 332 -10.10 7.94 7.39
C ALA A 332 -11.28 8.34 6.49
N PHE A 333 -12.34 7.52 6.44
CA PHE A 333 -13.57 7.85 5.73
C PHE A 333 -14.30 9.03 6.37
N LEU A 334 -14.51 9.02 7.69
CA LEU A 334 -15.17 10.10 8.40
C LEU A 334 -14.42 11.43 8.27
N LEU A 335 -13.09 11.41 8.33
CA LEU A 335 -12.24 12.57 8.08
C LEU A 335 -12.46 13.13 6.66
N ALA A 336 -12.51 12.24 5.65
CA ALA A 336 -12.72 12.65 4.26
C ALA A 336 -14.09 13.32 4.07
N VAL A 337 -15.17 12.71 4.59
CA VAL A 337 -16.52 13.29 4.52
C VAL A 337 -16.61 14.58 5.33
N GLY A 338 -16.07 14.59 6.54
CA GLY A 338 -16.08 15.75 7.45
C GLY A 338 -15.45 16.98 6.82
N ARG A 339 -14.26 16.81 6.24
CA ARG A 339 -13.56 17.89 5.53
C ARG A 339 -14.33 18.36 4.29
N ASP A 340 -14.79 17.42 3.49
CA ASP A 340 -15.30 17.70 2.14
C ASP A 340 -16.73 18.24 2.12
N LEU A 341 -17.58 17.74 3.01
CA LEU A 341 -19.00 18.12 3.10
C LEU A 341 -19.26 19.14 4.22
N GLY A 342 -18.21 19.67 4.86
CA GLY A 342 -18.34 20.69 5.90
C GLY A 342 -19.00 20.17 7.17
N ARG A 343 -18.67 18.95 7.60
CA ARG A 343 -19.19 18.27 8.79
C ARG A 343 -18.09 18.15 9.87
N PRO A 344 -17.79 19.24 10.61
CA PRO A 344 -16.67 19.28 11.56
C PRO A 344 -16.79 18.23 12.67
N GLU A 345 -18.00 17.83 13.05
CA GLU A 345 -18.24 16.79 14.04
C GLU A 345 -17.66 15.43 13.62
N LEU A 346 -17.61 15.14 12.31
CA LEU A 346 -17.00 13.91 11.79
C LEU A 346 -15.47 13.98 11.83
N VAL A 347 -14.89 15.18 11.70
CA VAL A 347 -13.46 15.41 11.86
C VAL A 347 -13.06 15.19 13.32
N ASP A 348 -13.84 15.70 14.27
CA ASP A 348 -13.62 15.47 15.71
C ASP A 348 -13.65 13.99 16.07
N ILE A 349 -14.63 13.24 15.54
CA ILE A 349 -14.74 11.79 15.77
C ILE A 349 -13.53 11.05 15.17
N ALA A 350 -13.12 11.42 13.97
CA ALA A 350 -11.93 10.84 13.34
C ALA A 350 -10.66 11.12 14.15
N ALA A 351 -10.50 12.34 14.68
CA ALA A 351 -9.39 12.72 15.55
C ALA A 351 -9.40 11.93 16.86
N ALA A 352 -10.57 11.75 17.49
CA ALA A 352 -10.72 10.92 18.68
C ALA A 352 -10.27 9.47 18.42
N GLY A 353 -10.68 8.87 17.29
CA GLY A 353 -10.19 7.55 16.86
C GLY A 353 -8.68 7.52 16.65
N GLY A 354 -8.09 8.58 16.09
CA GLY A 354 -6.64 8.74 15.97
C GLY A 354 -5.92 8.78 17.31
N HIS A 355 -6.43 9.55 18.28
CA HIS A 355 -5.87 9.60 19.63
C HIS A 355 -5.91 8.25 20.33
N ALA A 356 -7.02 7.54 20.15
CA ALA A 356 -7.18 6.21 20.70
C ALA A 356 -6.15 5.23 20.13
N LEU A 357 -5.89 5.30 18.82
CA LEU A 357 -4.83 4.54 18.16
C LEU A 357 -3.44 4.93 18.69
N CYS A 358 -3.15 6.22 18.88
CA CYS A 358 -1.89 6.66 19.49
C CYS A 358 -1.72 6.11 20.92
N ALA A 359 -2.79 6.06 21.70
CA ALA A 359 -2.74 5.58 23.09
C ALA A 359 -2.47 4.08 23.22
N VAL A 360 -2.97 3.27 22.28
CA VAL A 360 -2.75 1.80 22.27
C VAL A 360 -1.49 1.39 21.48
N ALA A 361 -0.74 2.35 20.96
CA ALA A 361 0.48 2.09 20.22
C ALA A 361 1.58 1.57 21.16
N GLU A 362 2.22 0.50 20.74
CA GLU A 362 3.34 -0.11 21.45
C GLU A 362 4.64 0.41 20.84
N ARG A 363 5.44 1.12 21.66
CA ARG A 363 6.68 1.75 21.21
C ARG A 363 7.83 0.75 21.27
N GLU A 364 8.56 0.63 20.18
CA GLU A 364 9.78 -0.18 20.05
C GLU A 364 10.91 0.75 19.57
N GLY A 365 11.56 1.43 20.52
CA GLY A 365 12.52 2.49 20.23
C GLY A 365 11.88 3.68 19.50
N ASP A 366 12.31 3.92 18.27
CA ASP A 366 11.80 4.92 17.33
C ASP A 366 10.64 4.39 16.45
N ALA A 367 10.30 3.11 16.53
CA ALA A 367 9.15 2.52 15.86
C ALA A 367 7.92 2.48 16.78
N ALA A 368 6.75 2.35 16.16
CA ALA A 368 5.50 2.05 16.85
C ALA A 368 4.79 0.93 16.08
N ARG A 369 4.27 -0.02 16.84
CA ARG A 369 3.46 -1.13 16.34
C ARG A 369 2.12 -1.12 17.04
N TRP A 370 1.15 -1.80 16.43
CA TRP A 370 -0.21 -1.87 16.97
C TRP A 370 -0.64 -3.33 17.08
N PRO A 371 -1.30 -3.72 18.18
CA PRO A 371 -2.01 -4.99 18.22
C PRO A 371 -3.11 -5.03 17.15
N LYS A 372 -3.65 -6.22 16.86
CA LYS A 372 -4.75 -6.35 15.90
C LYS A 372 -6.06 -5.72 16.43
N GLY A 373 -6.25 -5.79 17.74
CA GLY A 373 -7.43 -5.32 18.48
C GLY A 373 -7.27 -5.59 19.99
N PRO A 374 -8.19 -5.13 20.84
CA PRO A 374 -8.12 -5.37 22.28
C PRO A 374 -8.09 -6.87 22.61
N GLY A 375 -7.26 -7.26 23.56
CA GLY A 375 -7.09 -8.65 23.99
C GLY A 375 -6.48 -9.58 22.93
N ARG A 376 -6.18 -9.09 21.72
CA ARG A 376 -5.49 -9.83 20.65
C ARG A 376 -4.02 -9.43 20.64
N THR A 377 -3.28 -10.01 21.59
CA THR A 377 -1.83 -9.85 21.73
C THR A 377 -1.04 -10.73 20.76
N GLU A 378 -1.71 -11.62 20.02
CA GLU A 378 -1.09 -12.43 18.97
C GLU A 378 -0.49 -11.52 17.89
N ARG A 379 0.85 -11.60 17.75
CA ARG A 379 1.61 -10.86 16.74
C ARG A 379 2.00 -11.82 15.64
N MET A 380 1.73 -11.45 14.38
CA MET A 380 2.55 -11.96 13.27
C MET A 380 3.92 -11.26 13.21
N GLY A 381 4.11 -10.17 13.98
CA GLY A 381 5.36 -9.39 14.00
C GLY A 381 5.59 -8.57 12.73
N LEU A 382 4.55 -8.38 11.92
CA LEU A 382 4.60 -7.73 10.61
C LEU A 382 3.52 -6.65 10.50
N ASP A 383 3.87 -5.49 9.94
CA ASP A 383 2.99 -4.34 9.80
C ASP A 383 2.42 -4.18 8.39
N PHE A 384 1.09 -4.23 8.26
CA PHE A 384 0.38 -4.20 6.98
C PHE A 384 -0.59 -3.02 6.85
N TRP A 385 -1.03 -2.77 5.62
CA TRP A 385 -2.08 -1.79 5.35
C TRP A 385 -3.41 -2.23 5.98
N CYS A 386 -3.81 -3.50 5.79
CA CYS A 386 -5.08 -3.99 6.31
C CYS A 386 -5.10 -4.01 7.85
N HIS A 387 -3.98 -4.39 8.48
CA HIS A 387 -3.79 -4.48 9.93
C HIS A 387 -2.34 -4.13 10.29
N GLY A 388 -2.13 -3.04 11.04
CA GLY A 388 -0.81 -2.67 11.56
C GLY A 388 -0.37 -1.25 11.19
N ALA A 389 0.92 -0.99 11.37
CA ALA A 389 1.49 0.36 11.29
C ALA A 389 1.28 1.05 9.95
N SER A 390 1.33 0.33 8.83
CA SER A 390 1.13 0.93 7.50
C SER A 390 -0.27 1.53 7.35
N GLY A 391 -1.31 0.79 7.74
CA GLY A 391 -2.69 1.26 7.71
C GLY A 391 -2.96 2.40 8.70
N ILE A 392 -2.48 2.26 9.94
CA ILE A 392 -2.70 3.26 10.98
C ILE A 392 -1.93 4.54 10.68
N GLY A 393 -0.66 4.44 10.28
CA GLY A 393 0.15 5.56 9.82
C GLY A 393 -0.50 6.30 8.63
N THR A 394 -1.16 5.57 7.73
CA THR A 394 -1.92 6.15 6.62
C THR A 394 -3.02 7.10 7.12
N LEU A 395 -3.78 6.72 8.15
CA LEU A 395 -4.73 7.63 8.79
C LEU A 395 -4.01 8.80 9.48
N LEU A 396 -3.00 8.51 10.30
CA LEU A 396 -2.35 9.51 11.15
C LEU A 396 -1.70 10.64 10.35
N VAL A 397 -1.10 10.37 9.19
CA VAL A 397 -0.62 11.43 8.28
C VAL A 397 -1.75 12.37 7.87
N ARG A 398 -2.94 11.83 7.59
CA ARG A 398 -4.10 12.62 7.14
C ARG A 398 -4.71 13.43 8.26
N LEU A 399 -4.83 12.84 9.45
CA LEU A 399 -5.25 13.57 10.65
C LEU A 399 -4.28 14.71 10.97
N TRP A 400 -2.98 14.46 10.96
CA TRP A 400 -1.98 15.51 11.16
C TRP A 400 -2.14 16.67 10.16
N ARG A 401 -2.33 16.37 8.87
CA ARG A 401 -2.54 17.42 7.86
C ARG A 401 -3.85 18.19 8.05
N ALA A 402 -4.86 17.58 8.64
CA ALA A 402 -6.16 18.20 8.86
C ALA A 402 -6.24 19.00 10.17
N THR A 403 -5.61 18.52 11.25
CA THR A 403 -5.72 19.11 12.59
C THR A 403 -4.47 19.85 13.05
N GLY A 404 -3.31 19.59 12.42
CA GLY A 404 -2.02 20.14 12.83
C GLY A 404 -1.41 19.48 14.07
N GLU A 405 -2.05 18.45 14.63
CA GLU A 405 -1.67 17.90 15.93
C GLU A 405 -0.34 17.12 15.91
N PRO A 406 0.63 17.47 16.78
CA PRO A 406 1.95 16.85 16.76
C PRO A 406 1.96 15.34 17.02
N ALA A 407 1.04 14.84 17.85
CA ALA A 407 0.98 13.43 18.20
C ALA A 407 0.73 12.54 16.97
N PHE A 408 -0.18 12.95 16.09
CA PHE A 408 -0.47 12.21 14.86
C PHE A 408 0.73 12.15 13.93
N ARG A 409 1.47 13.25 13.81
CA ARG A 409 2.74 13.26 13.09
C ARG A 409 3.73 12.29 13.71
N GLU A 410 3.98 12.39 15.02
CA GLU A 410 4.96 11.55 15.71
C GLU A 410 4.68 10.07 15.45
N TYR A 411 3.45 9.61 15.68
CA TYR A 411 3.09 8.21 15.49
C TYR A 411 3.07 7.78 14.03
N ALA A 412 2.76 8.67 13.08
CA ALA A 412 2.95 8.39 11.66
C ALA A 412 4.43 8.19 11.30
N GLU A 413 5.32 9.04 11.83
CA GLU A 413 6.77 8.89 11.60
C GLU A 413 7.30 7.58 12.23
N ARG A 414 6.80 7.19 13.41
CA ARG A 414 7.13 5.91 14.05
C ARG A 414 6.62 4.70 13.27
N ALA A 415 5.42 4.79 12.70
CA ALA A 415 4.88 3.77 11.80
C ALA A 415 5.75 3.61 10.54
N ALA A 416 6.29 4.72 10.02
CA ALA A 416 7.22 4.71 8.89
C ALA A 416 8.49 3.90 9.17
N VAL A 417 9.04 4.03 10.38
CA VAL A 417 10.21 3.25 10.81
C VAL A 417 9.86 1.76 10.84
N ALA A 418 8.71 1.39 11.41
CA ALA A 418 8.27 0.00 11.49
C ALA A 418 8.14 -0.63 10.09
N VAL A 419 7.44 0.03 9.17
CA VAL A 419 7.24 -0.51 7.81
C VAL A 419 8.54 -0.56 6.99
N HIS A 420 9.47 0.37 7.23
CA HIS A 420 10.79 0.35 6.61
C HIS A 420 11.64 -0.84 7.13
N ARG A 421 11.60 -1.13 8.43
CA ARG A 421 12.29 -2.30 9.02
C ARG A 421 11.76 -3.63 8.49
N ASP A 422 10.46 -3.73 8.24
CA ASP A 422 9.83 -4.98 7.80
C ASP A 422 10.09 -5.30 6.30
N ARG A 423 10.58 -4.35 5.49
CA ARG A 423 10.64 -4.46 4.01
C ARG A 423 11.28 -5.73 3.45
N TRP A 424 12.30 -6.27 4.12
CA TRP A 424 12.96 -7.49 3.68
C TRP A 424 12.16 -8.76 4.00
N ARG A 425 11.31 -8.72 5.02
CA ARG A 425 10.51 -9.84 5.53
C ARG A 425 9.23 -10.06 4.74
N LEU A 426 8.74 -9.01 4.08
CA LEU A 426 7.44 -9.00 3.44
C LEU A 426 7.46 -9.47 1.99
N GLY A 427 6.31 -10.02 1.56
CA GLY A 427 6.02 -10.25 0.16
C GLY A 427 5.70 -8.94 -0.60
N PRO A 428 5.53 -8.99 -1.93
CA PRO A 428 5.41 -7.81 -2.78
C PRO A 428 4.09 -7.04 -2.67
N GLY A 429 3.02 -7.70 -2.23
CA GLY A 429 1.64 -7.20 -2.35
C GLY A 429 1.32 -5.87 -1.66
N THR A 430 0.13 -5.35 -1.93
CA THR A 430 -0.35 -4.04 -1.41
C THR A 430 -1.17 -4.17 -0.13
N CYS A 431 -1.92 -5.24 0.06
CA CYS A 431 -2.73 -5.44 1.27
C CYS A 431 -1.85 -5.71 2.50
N HIS A 432 -0.85 -6.58 2.33
CA HIS A 432 0.05 -7.06 3.38
C HIS A 432 1.46 -7.32 2.81
N GLY A 433 2.04 -6.29 2.19
CA GLY A 433 3.36 -6.40 1.59
C GLY A 433 4.07 -5.06 1.39
N VAL A 434 5.25 -5.15 0.77
CA VAL A 434 6.19 -4.04 0.59
C VAL A 434 5.56 -2.88 -0.19
N ALA A 435 4.79 -3.14 -1.25
CA ALA A 435 4.18 -2.08 -2.06
C ALA A 435 3.17 -1.25 -1.25
N GLY A 436 2.34 -1.91 -0.43
CA GLY A 436 1.37 -1.25 0.44
C GLY A 436 2.01 -0.37 1.49
N ASN A 437 3.10 -0.87 2.07
CA ASN A 437 3.91 -0.17 3.06
C ASN A 437 4.62 1.05 2.45
N ALA A 438 5.13 0.91 1.24
CA ALA A 438 5.81 2.00 0.55
C ALA A 438 4.88 3.18 0.22
N HIS A 439 3.57 2.95 0.08
CA HIS A 439 2.62 4.07 -0.05
C HIS A 439 2.56 4.96 1.20
N LEU A 440 2.74 4.44 2.41
CA LEU A 440 2.83 5.28 3.63
C LEU A 440 4.09 6.15 3.59
N LEU A 441 5.20 5.59 3.14
CA LEU A 441 6.46 6.33 2.98
C LEU A 441 6.29 7.48 1.98
N LEU A 442 5.62 7.25 0.86
CA LEU A 442 5.29 8.30 -0.11
C LEU A 442 4.30 9.34 0.45
N ASP A 443 3.34 8.94 1.29
CA ASP A 443 2.44 9.87 1.97
C ASP A 443 3.22 10.83 2.88
N LEU A 444 4.16 10.31 3.67
CA LEU A 444 5.02 11.10 4.55
C LEU A 444 6.01 11.98 3.79
N ALA A 445 6.58 11.48 2.69
CA ALA A 445 7.43 12.28 1.81
C ALA A 445 6.66 13.50 1.31
N GLY A 446 5.44 13.31 0.80
CA GLY A 446 4.59 14.40 0.32
C GLY A 446 4.10 15.34 1.43
N ALA A 447 3.84 14.83 2.64
CA ALA A 447 3.32 15.63 3.74
C ALA A 447 4.41 16.42 4.49
N THR A 448 5.64 15.90 4.56
CA THR A 448 6.75 16.50 5.34
C THR A 448 7.83 17.16 4.48
N GLY A 449 7.90 16.84 3.19
CA GLY A 449 9.00 17.26 2.31
C GLY A 449 10.37 16.64 2.64
N ARG A 450 10.43 15.69 3.58
CA ARG A 450 11.70 15.05 3.99
C ARG A 450 12.09 13.95 3.00
N GLU A 451 13.26 14.09 2.40
CA GLU A 451 13.77 13.16 1.37
C GLU A 451 13.94 11.73 1.88
N ARG A 452 14.25 11.55 3.18
CA ARG A 452 14.42 10.23 3.80
C ARG A 452 13.28 9.25 3.50
N TYR A 453 12.04 9.73 3.44
CA TYR A 453 10.89 8.86 3.20
C TYR A 453 10.78 8.42 1.74
N ARG A 454 11.22 9.28 0.82
CA ARG A 454 11.32 8.93 -0.60
C ARG A 454 12.45 7.94 -0.84
N ALA A 455 13.58 8.10 -0.14
CA ALA A 455 14.67 7.14 -0.13
C ALA A 455 14.23 5.76 0.40
N TRP A 456 13.51 5.71 1.52
CA TRP A 456 12.97 4.44 2.03
C TRP A 456 11.95 3.80 1.08
N ALA A 457 11.15 4.59 0.36
CA ALA A 457 10.30 4.08 -0.71
C ALA A 457 11.14 3.53 -1.88
N ALA A 458 12.24 4.18 -2.26
CA ALA A 458 13.16 3.65 -3.27
C ALA A 458 13.78 2.30 -2.86
N GLU A 459 14.15 2.12 -1.60
CA GLU A 459 14.62 0.83 -1.08
C GLU A 459 13.54 -0.25 -1.09
N ALA A 460 12.27 0.12 -0.87
CA ALA A 460 11.15 -0.80 -1.05
C ALA A 460 11.04 -1.27 -2.52
N ALA A 461 11.32 -0.39 -3.50
CA ALA A 461 11.39 -0.78 -4.90
C ALA A 461 12.59 -1.71 -5.21
N ASP A 462 13.74 -1.52 -4.55
CA ASP A 462 14.86 -2.48 -4.63
C ASP A 462 14.46 -3.87 -4.11
N CYS A 463 13.68 -3.94 -3.03
CA CYS A 463 13.15 -5.22 -2.52
C CYS A 463 12.30 -5.93 -3.58
N LEU A 464 11.43 -5.20 -4.28
CA LEU A 464 10.62 -5.75 -5.38
C LEU A 464 11.49 -6.22 -6.56
N TYR A 465 12.49 -5.41 -6.93
CA TYR A 465 13.41 -5.73 -8.02
C TYR A 465 14.22 -6.99 -7.76
N LEU A 466 14.77 -7.16 -6.56
CA LEU A 466 15.57 -8.32 -6.18
C LEU A 466 14.74 -9.61 -6.16
N ARG A 467 13.45 -9.51 -5.84
CA ARG A 467 12.51 -10.64 -5.86
C ARG A 467 11.96 -10.94 -7.25
N ALA A 468 12.08 -10.02 -8.21
CA ALA A 468 11.52 -10.19 -9.54
C ALA A 468 12.11 -11.41 -10.27
N ALA A 469 11.25 -12.12 -10.99
CA ALA A 469 11.57 -13.29 -11.78
C ALA A 469 11.54 -12.96 -13.28
N ARG A 470 12.42 -13.59 -14.06
CA ARG A 470 12.38 -13.50 -15.52
C ARG A 470 11.35 -14.51 -16.03
N ARG A 471 10.29 -14.07 -16.69
CA ARG A 471 9.26 -14.92 -17.29
C ARG A 471 9.04 -14.50 -18.73
N ASP A 472 9.33 -15.39 -19.68
CA ASP A 472 9.13 -15.17 -21.11
C ASP A 472 9.75 -13.85 -21.60
N GLY A 473 10.99 -13.61 -21.20
CA GLY A 473 11.76 -12.40 -21.55
C GLY A 473 11.44 -11.15 -20.70
N ARG A 474 10.39 -11.17 -19.87
CA ARG A 474 9.97 -10.05 -19.00
C ARG A 474 10.50 -10.20 -17.58
N LEU A 475 10.82 -9.10 -16.91
CA LEU A 475 11.14 -9.08 -15.49
C LEU A 475 9.90 -8.71 -14.66
N LEU A 476 9.34 -9.68 -13.95
CA LEU A 476 8.05 -9.56 -13.26
C LEU A 476 8.20 -9.68 -11.76
N VAL A 477 7.56 -8.77 -11.03
CA VAL A 477 7.43 -8.88 -9.57
C VAL A 477 6.47 -10.04 -9.25
N PRO A 478 6.86 -11.01 -8.41
CA PRO A 478 5.97 -12.10 -8.04
C PRO A 478 4.81 -11.62 -7.17
N ASP A 479 3.81 -12.47 -7.02
CA ASP A 479 2.72 -12.26 -6.07
C ASP A 479 3.16 -12.52 -4.61
N GLU A 480 2.23 -12.45 -3.67
CA GLU A 480 2.44 -12.65 -2.24
C GLU A 480 3.00 -14.03 -1.88
N THR A 481 2.78 -15.05 -2.71
CA THR A 481 3.31 -16.40 -2.50
C THR A 481 4.81 -16.48 -2.76
N LEU A 482 5.37 -15.46 -3.43
CA LEU A 482 6.74 -15.42 -3.94
C LEU A 482 7.05 -16.52 -4.98
N ARG A 483 6.04 -17.20 -5.53
CA ARG A 483 6.22 -18.34 -6.45
C ARG A 483 5.64 -18.09 -7.82
N GLU A 484 4.49 -17.43 -7.88
CA GLU A 484 3.75 -17.15 -9.09
C GLU A 484 3.70 -15.63 -9.38
N VAL A 485 3.11 -15.27 -10.51
CA VAL A 485 2.81 -13.89 -10.88
C VAL A 485 1.31 -13.86 -11.20
N HIS A 486 0.55 -13.13 -10.38
CA HIS A 486 -0.88 -12.89 -10.62
C HIS A 486 -1.12 -11.42 -10.91
N ALA A 487 -2.09 -11.13 -11.78
CA ALA A 487 -2.41 -9.76 -12.18
C ALA A 487 -3.06 -8.92 -11.08
N SER A 488 -3.62 -9.57 -10.04
CA SER A 488 -4.45 -8.93 -9.01
C SER A 488 -3.78 -7.73 -8.34
N TYR A 489 -4.61 -6.82 -7.83
CA TYR A 489 -4.12 -5.56 -7.25
C TYR A 489 -3.59 -5.74 -5.82
N HIS A 490 -4.36 -6.33 -4.91
CA HIS A 490 -3.95 -6.30 -3.50
C HIS A 490 -2.85 -7.28 -3.13
N VAL A 491 -2.67 -8.33 -3.92
CA VAL A 491 -1.72 -9.39 -3.60
C VAL A 491 -0.78 -9.72 -4.77
N GLY A 492 -1.09 -9.24 -5.98
CA GLY A 492 -0.32 -9.50 -7.18
C GLY A 492 0.45 -8.31 -7.76
N LEU A 493 0.82 -8.47 -9.03
CA LEU A 493 1.66 -7.59 -9.83
C LEU A 493 1.09 -6.17 -9.95
N ALA A 494 -0.22 -6.00 -10.14
CA ALA A 494 -0.79 -4.68 -10.36
C ALA A 494 -0.56 -3.74 -9.16
N GLY A 495 -0.66 -4.25 -7.93
CA GLY A 495 -0.37 -3.45 -6.74
C GLY A 495 1.08 -2.97 -6.65
N ALA A 496 2.01 -3.85 -7.01
CA ALA A 496 3.43 -3.49 -7.11
C ALA A 496 3.65 -2.42 -8.18
N LEU A 497 3.01 -2.54 -9.35
CA LEU A 497 3.07 -1.54 -10.42
C LEU A 497 2.47 -0.19 -9.99
N ASP A 498 1.36 -0.18 -9.24
CA ASP A 498 0.75 1.05 -8.76
C ASP A 498 1.69 1.85 -7.85
N PHE A 499 2.38 1.15 -6.94
CA PHE A 499 3.43 1.74 -6.13
C PHE A 499 4.57 2.29 -6.99
N LEU A 500 5.09 1.51 -7.95
CA LEU A 500 6.20 1.94 -8.81
C LEU A 500 5.81 3.14 -9.69
N LEU A 501 4.58 3.18 -10.22
CA LEU A 501 4.05 4.32 -10.97
C LEU A 501 3.99 5.57 -10.08
N ARG A 502 3.51 5.43 -8.83
CA ARG A 502 3.46 6.54 -7.88
C ARG A 502 4.86 7.01 -7.45
N LEU A 503 5.82 6.10 -7.30
CA LEU A 503 7.22 6.46 -7.01
C LEU A 503 7.84 7.26 -8.16
N ALA A 504 7.60 6.83 -9.40
CA ALA A 504 8.14 7.43 -10.63
C ALA A 504 7.50 8.78 -10.96
N HIS A 505 6.17 8.85 -10.92
CA HIS A 505 5.39 9.95 -11.49
C HIS A 505 4.59 10.74 -10.45
N GLY A 506 4.67 10.36 -9.17
CA GLY A 506 3.93 11.00 -8.09
C GLY A 506 2.43 10.71 -8.15
N GLY A 507 1.65 11.66 -7.63
CA GLY A 507 0.19 11.58 -7.56
C GLY A 507 -0.35 11.06 -6.23
N ASP A 508 -1.68 11.16 -6.12
CA ASP A 508 -2.40 10.83 -4.89
C ASP A 508 -2.32 9.34 -4.56
N ARG A 509 -2.50 9.04 -3.27
CA ARG A 509 -2.57 7.67 -2.79
C ARG A 509 -3.76 6.95 -3.44
N PRO A 510 -3.56 5.74 -4.00
CA PRO A 510 -4.65 4.94 -4.55
C PRO A 510 -5.78 4.75 -3.53
N TRP A 511 -7.03 4.82 -4.01
CA TRP A 511 -8.24 4.53 -3.22
C TRP A 511 -8.46 5.42 -1.99
N LEU A 512 -7.81 6.60 -1.94
CA LEU A 512 -7.99 7.61 -0.90
C LEU A 512 -8.20 9.00 -1.49
N LEU A 513 -8.71 9.90 -0.65
CA LEU A 513 -9.17 11.23 -1.02
C LEU A 513 -8.38 12.30 -0.25
N ASP A 514 -7.13 12.53 -0.66
CA ASP A 514 -6.17 13.36 0.09
C ASP A 514 -6.24 14.84 -0.24
N THR A 515 -6.39 15.17 -1.52
CA THR A 515 -6.42 16.56 -2.00
C THR A 515 -7.85 17.09 -1.98
N ALA A 516 -8.09 18.27 -1.40
CA ALA A 516 -9.33 18.99 -1.69
C ALA A 516 -9.23 19.44 -3.15
N GLY A 517 -10.19 19.05 -3.98
CA GLY A 517 -10.15 19.32 -5.42
C GLY A 517 -10.03 20.82 -5.70
N ARG A 518 -8.86 21.25 -6.17
CA ARG A 518 -8.70 22.39 -7.06
C ARG A 518 -7.74 21.97 -8.16
N THR A 519 -8.28 21.33 -9.20
CA THR A 519 -7.62 21.26 -10.50
C THR A 519 -7.65 22.68 -11.10
N SER A 520 -6.58 23.46 -10.94
CA SER A 520 -6.34 24.57 -11.87
C SER A 520 -5.53 24.02 -13.05
N ASP A 521 -6.24 23.51 -14.04
CA ASP A 521 -5.76 23.63 -15.42
C ASP A 521 -5.84 25.12 -15.76
N THR A 522 -4.70 25.77 -15.90
CA THR A 522 -4.59 26.95 -16.79
C THR A 522 -3.22 26.92 -17.44
N LEU A 523 -3.27 26.53 -18.71
CA LEU A 523 -2.32 26.83 -19.76
C LEU A 523 -1.71 28.22 -19.58
N LYS A 524 -0.39 28.30 -19.39
CA LYS A 524 0.35 29.53 -19.71
C LYS A 524 0.75 29.48 -21.18
N GLY A 525 -0.21 29.84 -22.04
CA GLY A 525 0.07 30.48 -23.32
C GLY A 525 0.18 31.98 -23.07
N GLY A 526 1.18 32.62 -23.68
CA GLY A 526 1.53 34.02 -23.43
C GLY A 526 0.51 35.03 -23.94
N GLU A 527 0.67 36.28 -23.53
CA GLU A 527 1.11 37.33 -24.45
C GLU A 527 1.49 38.60 -23.68
N ASP A 528 2.51 39.22 -24.23
CA ASP A 528 3.09 40.52 -23.98
C ASP A 528 2.07 41.61 -24.33
N HIS A 529 1.94 42.65 -23.52
CA HIS A 529 1.73 44.02 -24.00
C HIS A 529 1.95 45.02 -22.86
N GLY A 530 2.86 45.96 -23.11
CA GLY A 530 3.27 46.98 -22.18
C GLY A 530 2.39 48.23 -22.17
N GLU A 531 2.94 49.24 -21.46
CA GLU A 531 2.56 50.65 -21.47
C GLU A 531 1.22 51.01 -20.81
N ARG A 532 1.03 52.03 -19.98
CA ARG A 532 1.73 53.19 -19.36
C ARG A 532 0.82 53.53 -18.15
N GLY A 533 1.16 54.22 -17.08
CA GLY A 533 2.28 55.04 -16.69
C GLY A 533 1.90 55.80 -15.41
N SER A 534 2.92 56.41 -14.77
CA SER A 534 2.88 57.53 -13.80
C SER A 534 2.02 57.38 -12.52
N GLY A 535 2.52 57.64 -11.31
CA GLY A 535 3.80 58.21 -10.94
C GLY A 535 3.91 58.48 -9.44
N ALA A 536 5.13 58.92 -9.09
CA ALA A 536 5.52 59.66 -7.90
C ALA A 536 5.48 58.96 -6.52
N ALA A 537 6.64 58.40 -6.17
CA ALA A 537 7.12 58.32 -4.80
C ALA A 537 7.84 59.63 -4.40
N ARG A 538 7.68 60.05 -3.14
CA ARG A 538 8.58 60.83 -2.24
C ARG A 538 7.69 61.51 -1.18
N ALA A 539 8.04 61.63 0.09
CA ALA A 539 9.35 61.69 0.71
C ALA A 539 9.29 61.21 2.17
N ALA A 540 10.46 60.81 2.66
CA ALA A 540 10.79 60.57 4.05
C ALA A 540 10.92 61.90 4.84
N GLY A 541 10.64 61.82 6.14
CA GLY A 541 10.98 62.79 7.19
C GLY A 541 10.57 62.13 8.52
N ASP A 542 11.47 61.39 9.17
CA ASP A 542 12.45 61.86 10.16
C ASP A 542 11.77 62.35 11.46
N GLY A 543 12.13 61.75 12.60
CA GLY A 543 11.55 62.14 13.89
C GLY A 543 11.53 61.06 14.97
N ARG A 544 12.66 60.94 15.66
CA ARG A 544 12.94 60.20 16.90
C ARG A 544 11.90 60.33 18.05
N THR A 545 11.87 59.28 18.88
CA THR A 545 11.69 59.22 20.37
C THR A 545 10.37 59.76 20.93
N ASP A 546 9.68 59.16 21.91
CA ASP A 546 10.16 58.45 23.09
C ASP A 546 8.99 57.75 23.81
N ALA A 547 9.36 56.77 24.65
CA ALA A 547 8.74 56.37 25.91
C ALA A 547 7.20 56.18 26.10
N ARG A 548 6.87 54.91 26.39
CA ARG A 548 6.21 54.41 27.64
C ARG A 548 4.74 54.76 27.97
N THR A 549 3.99 53.65 28.08
CA THR A 549 3.04 53.25 29.15
C THR A 549 1.81 54.11 29.44
N GLY A 550 0.65 53.48 29.30
CA GLY A 550 -0.61 53.89 29.91
C GLY A 550 -1.72 52.90 29.55
N ASP A 551 -2.05 52.03 30.49
CA ASP A 551 -3.19 51.11 30.54
C ASP A 551 -4.56 51.80 30.35
N VAL A 552 -5.58 50.94 30.32
CA VAL A 552 -7.00 51.17 30.73
C VAL A 552 -7.99 51.31 29.56
N LEU A 553 -8.45 50.19 28.99
CA LEU A 553 -9.69 49.47 29.39
C LEU A 553 -9.91 48.21 28.54
#